data_AF-A0A484M054-F1
#
_entry.id   AF-A0A484M054-F1
#
_cell.length_a   1.000
_cell.length_b   1.000
_cell.length_c   1.000
_cell.angle_alpha   90.00
_cell.angle_beta   90.00
_cell.angle_gamma   90.00
#
_symmetry.space_group_name_H-M   'P 1'
#
loop_
_entity.id
_entity.type
_entity.pdbx_description
1 polymer ?
#
loop_
_entity_poly.entity_id
_entity_poly.type
_entity_poly.pdbx_seq_one_letter_code
_entity_poly.pdbx_strand_id
1 'polypeptide(L)' 'MCGMHDPEAKPVLLCSCNDNTVRVYDLPSFSERGKIFSKEAIRCIEIGPGGLFFTGDESGQVRVWKWVIETSTPP' A
#
# COMPACT_ATOMS: atom_id res chain seq x y z
N MET A 1 4.60 9.42 2.77
CA MET A 1 3.94 9.01 1.52
C MET A 1 4.96 8.36 0.63
N CYS A 2 4.57 7.33 -0.14
CA CYS A 2 5.46 6.69 -1.10
C CYS A 2 4.71 6.34 -2.38
N GLY A 3 5.39 6.39 -3.53
CA GLY A 3 4.84 5.99 -4.82
C GLY A 3 5.38 4.62 -5.24
N MET A 4 4.54 3.80 -5.86
CA MET A 4 4.97 2.54 -6.48
C MET A 4 4.12 2.21 -7.70
N HIS A 5 4.55 1.22 -8.47
CA HIS A 5 3.71 0.64 -9.52
C HIS A 5 3.03 -0.62 -9.00
N ASP A 6 1.78 -0.84 -9.41
CA ASP A 6 1.08 -2.10 -9.21
C ASP A 6 1.56 -3.17 -10.24
N PRO A 7 1.04 -4.41 -10.22
CA PRO A 7 1.45 -5.46 -11.15
C PRO A 7 1.16 -5.16 -12.63
N GLU A 8 0.22 -4.26 -12.93
CA GLU A 8 -0.10 -3.81 -14.29
C GLU A 8 0.71 -2.57 -14.69
N ALA A 9 1.76 -2.24 -13.93
CA ALA A 9 2.57 -1.03 -14.08
C ALA A 9 1.78 0.29 -13.94
N LYS A 10 0.60 0.27 -13.29
CA LYS A 10 -0.15 1.50 -12.99
C LYS A 10 0.46 2.21 -11.79
N PRO A 11 0.63 3.55 -11.82
CA PRO A 11 1.18 4.30 -10.71
C PRO A 11 0.18 4.41 -9.56
N VAL A 12 0.65 4.11 -8.35
CA VAL A 12 -0.13 4.11 -7.11
C VAL A 12 0.57 4.96 -6.05
N LEU A 13 -0.20 5.73 -5.29
CA LEU A 13 0.27 6.48 -4.14
C LEU A 13 -0.18 5.82 -2.83
N LEU A 14 0.78 5.60 -1.92
CA LEU A 14 0.56 5.14 -0.55
C LEU A 14 0.72 6.30 0.42
N CYS A 15 -0.31 6.59 1.21
CA CYS A 15 -0.34 7.70 2.17
C CYS A 15 -0.66 7.21 3.57
N SER A 16 0.33 7.24 4.48
CA SER A 16 0.11 7.02 5.91
C SER A 16 -0.67 8.19 6.50
N CYS A 17 -1.75 7.90 7.20
CA CYS A 17 -2.59 8.87 7.88
C CYS A 17 -2.48 8.67 9.40
N ASN A 18 -2.73 9.73 10.17
CA ASN A 18 -2.75 9.66 11.64
C ASN A 18 -3.98 8.93 12.20
N ASP A 19 -4.85 8.39 11.33
CA ASP A 19 -6.01 7.58 11.66
C ASP A 19 -5.69 6.07 11.67
N ASN A 20 -4.42 5.71 11.84
CA ASN A 20 -3.88 4.34 11.85
C ASN A 20 -4.09 3.58 10.52
N THR A 21 -4.23 4.32 9.41
CA THR A 21 -4.36 3.74 8.07
C THR A 21 -3.25 4.15 7.11
N VAL A 22 -2.97 3.30 6.12
CA VAL A 22 -2.41 3.74 4.84
C VAL A 22 -3.52 3.77 3.83
N ARG A 23 -3.76 4.92 3.20
CA ARG A 23 -4.67 5.07 2.07
C ARG A 23 -3.91 4.84 0.77
N VAL A 24 -4.57 4.14 -0.14
CA VAL A 24 -4.02 3.75 -1.44
C VAL A 24 -4.82 4.47 -2.52
N TYR A 25 -4.13 5.17 -3.42
CA TYR A 25 -4.75 5.94 -4.49
C TYR A 25 -4.20 5.56 -5.85
N ASP A 26 -5.08 5.42 -6.84
CA ASP A 26 -4.65 5.36 -8.24
C ASP A 26 -4.26 6.76 -8.73
N LEU A 27 -3.17 6.85 -9.49
CA LEU A 27 -2.73 8.08 -10.14
C LEU A 27 -3.01 8.05 -11.65
N PRO A 28 -3.29 9.21 -12.27
CA PRO A 28 -3.31 10.55 -11.67
C PRO A 28 -4.66 10.94 -11.05
N SER A 29 -5.67 10.07 -11.07
CA SER A 29 -7.04 10.44 -10.68
C SER A 29 -7.21 10.71 -9.18
N PHE A 30 -6.28 10.23 -8.33
CA PHE A 30 -6.43 10.20 -6.88
C PHE A 30 -7.69 9.47 -6.41
N SER A 31 -8.18 8.52 -7.21
CA SER A 31 -9.28 7.65 -6.83
C SER A 31 -8.81 6.72 -5.71
N GLU A 32 -9.55 6.64 -4.60
CA GLU A 32 -9.20 5.75 -3.49
C GLU A 32 -9.39 4.30 -3.93
N ARG A 33 -8.29 3.54 -3.97
CA ARG A 33 -8.27 2.12 -4.31
C ARG A 33 -8.51 1.23 -3.09
N GLY A 34 -8.11 1.69 -1.91
CA GLY A 34 -8.32 0.96 -0.66
C GLY A 34 -7.56 1.51 0.53
N LYS A 35 -7.64 0.79 1.65
CA LYS A 35 -6.99 1.13 2.91
C LYS A 35 -6.32 -0.09 3.54
N ILE A 36 -5.18 0.16 4.16
CA ILE A 36 -4.47 -0.78 5.01
C ILE A 36 -4.61 -0.29 6.44
N PHE A 37 -4.97 -1.18 7.35
CA PHE A 37 -5.17 -0.85 8.76
C PHE A 37 -4.03 -1.39 9.61
N SER A 38 -3.55 -0.57 10.55
CA SER A 38 -2.75 -1.05 11.68
C SER A 38 -3.42 -0.75 13.02
N LYS A 39 -2.89 -1.34 14.08
CA LYS A 39 -3.34 -1.10 15.45
C LYS A 39 -2.93 0.30 15.93
N GLU A 40 -1.70 0.69 15.62
CA GLU A 40 -1.11 1.97 15.98
C GLU A 40 -0.80 2.82 14.75
N ALA A 41 -0.38 4.07 14.97
CA ALA A 41 -0.07 4.99 13.89
C ALA A 41 1.07 4.45 13.02
N ILE A 42 0.87 4.50 11.70
CA ILE A 42 1.88 4.02 10.74
C ILE A 42 2.87 5.15 10.50
N ARG A 43 4.14 4.92 10.84
CA ARG A 43 5.21 5.93 10.82
C ARG A 43 6.11 5.85 9.60
N CYS A 44 6.17 4.69 8.94
CA CYS A 44 6.97 4.52 7.72
C CYS A 44 6.27 3.63 6.70
N ILE A 45 6.55 3.93 5.42
CA ILE A 45 6.20 3.12 4.26
C ILE A 45 7.45 3.04 3.40
N GLU A 46 7.93 1.83 3.12
CA GLU A 46 9.14 1.60 2.32
C GLU A 46 8.85 0.64 1.17
N ILE A 47 9.35 0.95 -0.03
CA ILE A 47 9.19 0.08 -1.20
C ILE A 47 10.33 -0.93 -1.23
N GLY A 48 9.95 -2.20 -1.34
CA GLY A 48 10.86 -3.33 -1.42
C GLY A 48 11.08 -3.83 -2.85
N PRO A 49 12.03 -4.76 -3.02
CA PRO A 49 12.20 -5.46 -4.28
C PRO A 49 10.99 -6.35 -4.59
N GLY A 50 10.80 -6.69 -5.87
CA GLY A 50 9.82 -7.71 -6.28
C GLY A 50 8.35 -7.30 -6.09
N GLY A 51 8.06 -5.99 -6.10
CA GLY A 51 6.70 -5.47 -5.92
C GLY A 51 6.19 -5.54 -4.48
N LEU A 52 7.10 -5.69 -3.52
CA LEU A 52 6.80 -5.63 -2.09
C LEU A 52 6.77 -4.18 -1.60
N PHE A 53 6.05 -3.95 -0.52
CA PHE A 53 6.22 -2.77 0.31
C PHE A 53 6.00 -3.11 1.78
N PHE A 54 6.53 -2.26 2.64
CA PHE A 54 6.54 -2.47 4.09
C PHE A 54 5.85 -1.30 4.78
N THR A 55 5.14 -1.60 5.87
CA THR A 55 4.58 -0.59 6.76
C THR A 55 5.07 -0.85 8.18
N GLY A 56 5.60 0.15 8.85
CA GLY A 56 5.98 0.08 10.27
C GLY A 56 5.12 1.00 11.12
N ASP A 57 4.63 0.49 12.26
CA ASP A 57 3.83 1.26 13.23
C ASP A 57 4.57 1.58 14.53
N GLU A 58 3.96 2.40 15.39
CA GLU A 58 4.54 2.83 16.67
C GLU A 58 4.75 1.71 17.69
N SER A 59 4.08 0.57 17.51
CA SER A 59 4.32 -0.61 18.36
C SER A 59 5.61 -1.35 18.00
N GLY A 60 6.30 -0.91 16.93
CA GLY A 60 7.48 -1.57 16.38
C GLY A 60 7.13 -2.75 15.48
N GLN A 61 5.85 -2.96 15.14
CA GLN A 61 5.46 -4.01 14.22
C GLN A 61 5.72 -3.58 12.77
N VAL A 62 6.29 -4.49 12.00
CA VAL A 62 6.47 -4.35 10.55
C VAL A 62 5.57 -5.35 9.85
N ARG A 63 4.84 -4.87 8.84
CA ARG A 63 4.04 -5.73 7.95
C ARG A 63 4.61 -5.66 6.55
N VAL A 64 4.56 -6.81 5.87
CA VAL A 64 4.99 -6.98 4.49
C VAL A 64 3.76 -7.14 3.63
N TRP A 65 3.72 -6.42 2.52
CA TRP A 65 2.60 -6.42 1.59
C TRP A 65 3.09 -6.75 0.19
N LYS A 66 2.24 -7.46 -0.56
CA LYS A 66 2.42 -7.74 -1.98
C LYS A 66 1.07 -7.56 -2.66
N TRP A 67 1.08 -6.94 -3.84
CA TRP A 67 -0.09 -6.92 -4.69
C TRP A 67 -0.51 -8.35 -5.07
N VAL A 68 -1.80 -8.63 -4.97
CA VAL A 68 -2.39 -9.84 -5.55
C VAL A 68 -2.73 -9.52 -6.99
N ILE A 69 -2.29 -10.36 -7.92
CA ILE A 69 -2.73 -10.30 -9.31
C ILE A 69 -4.10 -10.97 -9.32
N GLU A 70 -5.16 -10.22 -9.61
CA GLU A 70 -6.43 -10.86 -9.95
C GLU A 70 -6.23 -11.56 -11.29
N THR A 71 -5.92 -12.85 -11.24
CA THR A 71 -6.08 -13.71 -12.40
C THR A 71 -7.57 -13.87 -12.59
N SER A 72 -8.15 -13.22 -13.60
CA SER A 72 -9.48 -13.57 -14.06
C SER A 72 -9.43 -15.06 -14.47
N THR A 73 -9.88 -15.96 -13.60
CA THR A 73 -10.18 -17.33 -14.02
C THR A 73 -11.30 -17.22 -15.04
N PRO A 74 -11.11 -17.66 -16.30
CA PRO A 74 -12.20 -17.72 -17.26
C PRO A 74 -13.31 -18.62 -16.70
N PRO A 75 -14.59 -18.34 -17.05
CA PRO A 75 -15.73 -19.17 -16.63
C PRO A 75 -15.63 -20.61 -17.13
#